data_AF-A0A954D6M1-F1
#
_entry.id   AF-A0A954D6M1-F1
#
_cell.length_a   1.000
_cell.length_b   1.000
_cell.length_c   1.000
_cell.angle_alpha   90.00
_cell.angle_beta   90.00
_cell.angle_gamma   90.00
#
_symmetry.space_group_name_H-M   'P 1'
#
loop_
_entity.id
_entity.type
_entity.pdbx_description
1 polymer ?
#
loop_
_entity_poly.entity_id
_entity_poly.type
_entity_poly.pdbx_seq_one_letter_code
_entity_poly.pdbx_strand_id
1 'polypeptide(L)' 'AVRAGISEVVLPRENAADLDELPDAVRERIRVHLVDRLDEVLEIALSGGVFRNLVWTG' A
#
# COMPACT_ATOMS: atom_id res chain seq x y z
N ALA A 1 -0.80 12.81 14.61
CA ALA A 1 -0.35 12.01 13.45
C ALA A 1 -1.31 12.09 12.25
N VAL A 2 -2.63 12.23 12.46
CA VAL A 2 -3.64 12.47 11.40
C VAL A 2 -3.55 13.89 10.81
N ARG A 3 -2.44 14.24 10.15
CA ARG A 3 -2.26 15.56 9.50
C ARG A 3 -1.51 15.54 8.17
N ALA A 4 -1.02 14.40 7.70
CA ALA A 4 -0.52 14.28 6.34
C ALA A 4 -1.60 13.58 5.51
N GLY A 5 -1.90 14.08 4.31
CA GLY A 5 -2.90 13.53 3.38
C GLY A 5 -2.50 12.14 2.83
N ILE A 6 -2.25 11.20 3.72
CA ILE A 6 -1.96 9.80 3.44
C ILE A 6 -3.29 9.17 3.06
N SER A 7 -3.53 9.07 1.76
CA SER A 7 -4.69 8.41 1.18
C SER A 7 -4.44 6.94 0.87
N GLU A 8 -3.19 6.45 1.00
CA GLU A 8 -2.82 5.07 0.68
C GLU A 8 -1.99 4.45 1.81
N VAL A 9 -2.31 3.21 2.17
CA VAL A 9 -1.67 2.45 3.26
C VAL A 9 -1.34 1.06 2.76
N VAL A 10 -0.14 0.56 3.04
CA VAL A 10 0.25 -0.84 2.80
C VAL A 10 0.28 -1.56 4.14
N LEU A 11 -0.38 -2.72 4.23
CA LEU A 11 -0.53 -3.47 5.48
C LEU A 11 -0.35 -4.98 5.21
N PRO A 12 0.30 -5.74 6.11
CA PRO A 12 0.33 -7.20 6.01
C PRO A 12 -1.08 -7.80 5.99
N ARG A 13 -1.30 -8.86 5.21
CA ARG A 13 -2.61 -9.52 5.10
C ARG A 13 -3.10 -10.08 6.44
N GLU A 14 -2.19 -10.56 7.28
CA GLU A 14 -2.50 -11.03 8.63
C GLU A 14 -3.12 -9.95 9.54
N ASN A 15 -2.85 -8.68 9.26
CA ASN A 15 -3.40 -7.54 10.00
C ASN A 15 -4.71 -7.01 9.40
N ALA A 16 -5.30 -7.70 8.43
CA ALA A 16 -6.55 -7.25 7.81
C ALA A 16 -7.70 -7.08 8.82
N ALA A 17 -7.71 -7.87 9.91
CA ALA A 17 -8.71 -7.77 10.98
C ALA A 17 -8.69 -6.40 11.69
N ASP A 18 -7.53 -5.74 11.78
CA ASP A 18 -7.38 -4.42 12.40
C ASP A 18 -8.13 -3.32 11.61
N LEU A 19 -8.41 -3.57 10.32
CA LEU A 19 -9.16 -2.63 9.48
C LEU A 19 -10.63 -2.54 9.87
N ASP A 20 -11.19 -3.60 10.46
CA ASP A 20 -12.57 -3.63 10.91
C ASP A 20 -12.76 -2.76 12.17
N GLU A 21 -11.68 -2.51 12.93
CA GLU A 21 -11.67 -1.63 14.10
C GLU A 21 -11.58 -0.14 13.74
N LEU A 22 -11.22 0.19 12.49
CA LEU A 22 -11.11 1.59 12.05
C LEU A 22 -12.50 2.27 11.95
N PRO A 23 -12.65 3.53 12.38
CA PRO A 23 -13.87 4.29 12.14
C PRO A 23 -14.16 4.46 10.65
N ASP A 24 -15.44 4.45 10.26
CA ASP A 24 -15.88 4.57 8.86
C ASP A 24 -15.31 5.81 8.16
N ALA A 25 -15.30 6.94 8.86
CA ALA A 25 -14.75 8.20 8.34
C ALA A 25 -13.24 8.15 8.02
N VAL A 26 -12.51 7.16 8.54
CA VAL A 26 -11.11 6.88 8.18
C VAL A 26 -11.08 5.86 7.04
N ARG A 27 -11.84 4.76 7.14
CA ARG A 27 -11.92 3.69 6.13
C ARG A 27 -12.32 4.21 4.75
N GLU A 28 -13.23 5.18 4.68
CA GLU A 28 -13.66 5.82 3.43
C GLU A 28 -12.62 6.74 2.81
N ARG A 29 -11.61 7.17 3.57
CA ARG A 29 -10.59 8.16 3.13
C ARG A 29 -9.24 7.55 2.79
N ILE A 30 -9.04 6.27 3.07
CA ILE A 30 -7.79 5.55 2.82
C ILE A 30 -8.03 4.38 1.87
N ARG A 31 -7.07 4.15 0.98
CA ARG A 31 -6.95 2.93 0.18
C ARG A 31 -5.93 2.03 0.85
N VAL A 32 -6.35 0.81 1.21
CA VAL A 32 -5.46 -0.16 1.83
C VAL A 32 -5.02 -1.20 0.80
N HIS A 33 -3.72 -1.45 0.74
CA HIS A 33 -3.10 -2.52 -0.03
C HIS A 33 -2.63 -3.61 0.93
N LEU A 34 -3.30 -4.76 0.90
CA LEU A 34 -2.93 -5.91 1.73
C LEU A 34 -1.93 -6.79 0.99
N VAL A 35 -0.78 -7.04 1.62
CA VAL A 35 0.35 -7.77 1.02
C VAL A 35 0.79 -8.94 1.88
N ASP A 36 1.35 -9.98 1.27
CA ASP A 36 1.91 -11.14 1.97
C ASP A 36 3.45 -11.10 2.02
N ARG A 37 4.08 -10.39 1.08
CA ARG A 37 5.54 -10.35 0.94
C ARG A 37 6.08 -8.95 0.64
N LEU A 38 7.38 -8.77 0.90
CA LEU A 38 8.07 -7.49 0.73
C LEU A 38 8.14 -7.02 -0.74
N ASP A 39 8.20 -7.93 -1.70
CA ASP A 39 8.25 -7.58 -3.12
C ASP A 39 6.98 -6.85 -3.58
N GLU A 40 5.81 -7.25 -3.07
CA GLU A 40 4.54 -6.54 -3.31
C GLU A 40 4.58 -5.10 -2.76
N VAL A 41 5.19 -4.89 -1.58
CA VAL A 41 5.38 -3.54 -1.00
C VAL A 41 6.22 -2.67 -1.93
N LEU A 42 7.31 -3.23 -2.46
CA LEU A 42 8.22 -2.52 -3.35
C LEU A 42 7.54 -2.16 -4.67
N GLU A 43 6.75 -3.07 -5.25
CA GLU A 43 5.96 -2.80 -6.45
C GLU A 43 4.99 -1.61 -6.22
N ILE A 44 4.27 -1.60 -5.11
CA ILE A 44 3.31 -0.53 -4.77
C ILE A 44 4.04 0.79 -4.53
N ALA A 45 5.08 0.79 -3.70
CA ALA A 45 5.77 2.01 -3.26
C ALA A 45 6.64 2.65 -4.35
N LEU A 46 7.21 1.84 -5.25
CA LEU A 46 8.17 2.29 -6.25
C LEU A 46 7.59 2.40 -7.67
N SER A 47 6.30 2.12 -7.88
CA SER A 47 5.63 2.30 -9.20
C SER A 47 5.65 3.76 -9.71
N GLY A 48 6.01 4.75 -8.88
CA GLY A 48 6.27 6.14 -9.27
C GLY A 48 7.75 6.51 -9.48
N GLY A 49 8.69 5.64 -9.08
CA GLY A 49 10.14 5.82 -9.22
C GLY A 49 10.70 4.79 -10.19
N VAL A 50 11.00 5.22 -11.42
CA VAL A 50 11.58 4.47 -12.54
C VAL A 50 12.18 3.10 -12.18
N PHE A 51 11.34 2.07 -12.09
CA PHE A 51 11.68 0.68 -12.36
C PHE A 51 10.70 0.17 -13.42
N ARG A 52 10.66 0.88 -14.56
CA ARG A 52 10.08 0.29 -15.77
C ARG A 52 10.99 -0.88 -16.13
N ASN A 53 10.39 -2.07 -16.21
CA ASN A 53 10.93 -3.25 -16.86
C ASN A 53 12.00 -2.90 -17.90
N LEU A 54 13.27 -3.01 -17.51
CA LEU A 54 14.35 -3.13 -18.46
C LEU A 54 14.20 -4.52 -19.06
N VAL A 55 13.38 -4.62 -20.09
CA VAL A 55 13.53 -5.69 -21.08
C VAL A 55 14.92 -5.48 -21.65
N TRP A 56 15.90 -6.23 -21.13
CA TRP A 56 17.20 -6.39 -21.77
C TRP A 56 16.96 -7.16 -23.07
N THR A 57 16.73 -6.43 -24.16
CA THR A 57 16.99 -6.98 -25.49
C THR A 57 18.50 -6.84 -25.72
N GLY A 58 19.18 -7.98 -25.79
CA GLY A 58 20.58 -8.04 -26.25
C GLY A 58 20.74 -7.63 -27.70
#